data_AF-A0A6V7JXS8-F1
#
_entry.id   AF-A0A6V7JXS8-F1
#
_cell.length_a   1.000
_cell.length_b   1.000
_cell.length_c   1.000
_cell.angle_alpha   90.00
_cell.angle_beta   90.00
_cell.angle_gamma   90.00
#
_symmetry.space_group_name_H-M   'P 1'
#
loop_
_entity.id
_entity.type
_entity.pdbx_description
1 polymer ?
#
loop_
_entity_poly.entity_id
_entity_poly.type
_entity_poly.pdbx_seq_one_letter_code
_entity_poly.pdbx_strand_id
1 'polypeptide(L)'
;VYGRRPDDGVSWGLRLLGIATIAQCFLKMYQCATKVDDEENTVVQKDQGKSCQMCLDSVAETATPCGHLYCWNCIAHWMPGRGYCPTCRGPFDASMIIHLMNR
;
A
#
# COMPACT_ATOMS: atom_id res chain seq x y z
N VAL A 1 23.58 -11.68 -66.59
CA VAL A 1 23.41 -10.44 -65.78
C VAL A 1 22.79 -10.85 -64.45
N TYR A 2 23.60 -11.36 -63.53
CA TYR A 2 23.14 -11.63 -62.17
C TYR A 2 23.52 -10.41 -61.32
N GLY A 3 22.51 -9.62 -60.94
CA GLY A 3 22.68 -8.42 -60.11
C GLY A 3 23.10 -8.80 -58.70
N ARG A 4 24.05 -8.03 -58.16
CA ARG A 4 24.59 -8.16 -56.80
C ARG A 4 23.45 -8.01 -55.78
N ARG A 5 23.37 -8.89 -54.77
CA ARG A 5 22.45 -8.76 -53.62
C ARG A 5 22.67 -7.38 -52.95
N PRO A 6 21.62 -6.64 -52.61
CA PRO A 6 21.74 -5.54 -51.66
C PRO A 6 21.91 -6.16 -50.25
N ASP A 7 23.08 -5.96 -49.65
CA ASP A 7 23.31 -6.26 -48.24
C ASP A 7 22.79 -5.06 -47.46
N ASP A 8 21.52 -5.13 -47.08
CA ASP A 8 20.81 -4.04 -46.40
C ASP A 8 21.33 -3.91 -44.97
N GLY A 9 22.41 -3.13 -44.80
CA GLY A 9 22.32 -1.79 -44.23
C GLY A 9 21.71 -1.61 -42.84
N VAL A 10 21.39 -2.66 -42.08
CA VAL A 10 21.06 -2.50 -40.67
C VAL A 10 22.37 -2.37 -39.93
N SER A 11 22.84 -1.12 -39.85
CA SER A 11 24.02 -0.72 -39.07
C SER A 11 24.03 -1.49 -37.75
N TRP A 12 25.15 -2.16 -37.44
CA TRP A 12 25.31 -2.88 -36.17
C TRP A 12 24.92 -2.00 -34.98
N GLY A 13 25.08 -0.68 -35.09
CA GLY A 13 24.58 0.32 -34.14
C GLY A 13 23.08 0.22 -33.83
N LEU A 14 22.20 0.05 -34.82
CA LEU A 14 20.76 -0.02 -34.58
C LEU A 14 20.33 -1.35 -33.93
N ARG A 15 21.01 -2.45 -34.29
CA ARG A 15 20.83 -3.75 -33.63
C ARG A 15 21.31 -3.73 -32.18
N LEU A 16 22.48 -3.13 -31.93
CA LEU A 16 23.02 -2.93 -30.58
C LEU A 16 22.14 -1.99 -29.76
N LEU A 17 21.63 -0.92 -30.36
CA LEU A 17 20.69 0.00 -29.71
C LEU A 17 19.37 -0.70 -29.36
N GLY A 18 18.85 -1.55 -30.25
CA GLY A 18 17.68 -2.38 -29.98
C GLY A 18 17.91 -3.35 -28.83
N ILE A 19 19.03 -4.06 -28.82
CA ILE A 19 19.39 -4.97 -27.72
C ILE A 19 19.60 -4.19 -26.40
N ALA A 20 20.26 -3.04 -26.45
CA ALA A 20 20.50 -2.20 -25.28
C ALA A 20 19.21 -1.63 -24.69
N THR A 21 18.29 -1.15 -25.52
CA THR A 21 16.98 -0.64 -25.07
C THR A 21 16.11 -1.75 -24.50
N ILE A 22 16.10 -2.92 -25.13
CA ILE A 22 15.40 -4.10 -24.62
C ILE A 22 16.00 -4.56 -23.29
N ALA A 23 17.33 -4.65 -23.19
CA ALA A 23 18.03 -4.98 -21.94
C ALA A 23 17.78 -3.94 -20.84
N GLN A 24 17.73 -2.65 -21.17
CA GLN A 24 17.38 -1.58 -20.23
C GLN A 24 15.92 -1.67 -19.78
N CYS A 25 14.98 -1.96 -20.68
CA CYS A 25 13.58 -2.20 -20.35
C CYS A 25 13.44 -3.42 -19.43
N PHE A 26 14.08 -4.54 -19.75
CA PHE A 26 14.06 -5.72 -18.89
C PHE A 26 14.72 -5.45 -17.54
N LEU A 27 15.88 -4.79 -17.51
CA LEU A 27 16.56 -4.46 -16.26
C LEU A 27 15.71 -3.53 -15.39
N LYS A 28 15.03 -2.52 -15.96
CA LYS A 28 14.06 -1.67 -15.25
C LYS A 28 12.86 -2.46 -14.72
N MET A 29 12.32 -3.40 -15.50
CA MET A 29 11.22 -4.28 -15.09
C MET A 29 11.64 -5.20 -13.93
N TYR A 30 12.82 -5.82 -14.04
CA TYR A 30 13.39 -6.67 -12.99
C TYR A 30 13.75 -5.87 -11.73
N GLN A 31 14.30 -4.66 -11.88
CA GLN A 31 14.60 -3.76 -10.76
C GLN A 31 13.34 -3.35 -9.99
N CYS A 32 12.17 -3.22 -10.65
CA CYS A 32 10.91 -2.95 -9.96
C CYS A 32 10.43 -4.18 -9.15
N ALA A 33 10.65 -5.38 -9.68
CA ALA A 33 10.34 -6.62 -8.99
C ALA A 33 11.26 -6.90 -7.80
N THR A 34 12.48 -6.34 -7.80
CA THR A 34 13.49 -6.55 -6.74
C THR A 34 13.78 -5.32 -5.89
N LYS A 35 12.99 -4.23 -5.98
CA LYS A 35 12.91 -3.23 -4.91
C LYS A 35 12.21 -3.87 -3.71
N VAL A 36 12.92 -4.81 -3.09
CA VAL A 36 12.78 -5.09 -1.67
C VAL A 36 13.80 -4.15 -1.07
N ASP A 37 13.31 -3.01 -0.61
CA ASP A 37 14.13 -1.98 -0.02
C ASP A 37 14.77 -2.59 1.24
N ASP A 38 16.10 -2.70 1.27
CA ASP A 38 16.88 -2.72 2.52
C ASP A 38 16.74 -1.33 3.17
N GLU A 39 15.53 -1.05 3.62
CA GLU A 39 15.21 -0.06 4.62
C GLU A 39 14.87 -0.86 5.88
N GLU A 40 15.26 -0.37 7.03
CA GLU A 40 14.69 -0.75 8.32
C GLU A 40 13.18 -0.45 8.31
N ASN A 41 12.43 -1.28 7.60
CA ASN A 41 11.00 -1.15 7.41
C ASN A 41 10.52 -2.53 7.03
N THR A 42 10.39 -3.37 8.06
CA THR A 42 9.57 -4.56 8.01
C THR A 42 8.28 -4.18 7.28
N VAL A 43 8.07 -4.72 6.08
CA VAL A 43 6.77 -4.70 5.42
C VAL A 43 5.86 -5.61 6.25
N VAL A 44 5.45 -5.08 7.41
CA VAL A 44 4.19 -5.43 8.00
C VAL A 44 3.23 -5.04 6.90
N GLN A 45 2.59 -6.04 6.28
CA GLN A 45 1.30 -5.82 5.67
C GLN A 45 0.44 -5.22 6.79
N LYS A 46 0.47 -3.89 6.92
CA LYS A 46 -0.34 -3.19 7.89
C LYS A 46 -1.71 -3.43 7.32
N ASP A 47 -2.40 -4.40 7.90
CA ASP A 47 -3.81 -4.60 7.74
C ASP A 47 -4.43 -3.28 8.22
N GLN A 48 -4.46 -2.28 7.34
CA GLN A 48 -4.88 -0.91 7.65
C GLN A 48 -6.35 -0.89 8.07
N GLY A 49 -7.09 -1.97 7.80
CA GLY A 49 -8.44 -2.24 8.29
C GLY A 49 -8.51 -2.82 9.70
N LYS A 50 -7.38 -3.17 10.34
CA LYS A 50 -7.34 -3.73 11.70
C LYS A 50 -6.53 -2.90 12.69
N SER A 51 -5.91 -1.78 12.31
CA SER A 51 -5.18 -0.93 13.27
C SER A 51 -6.07 0.19 13.82
N CYS A 52 -5.91 0.52 15.10
CA CYS A 52 -6.59 1.66 15.72
C CYS A 52 -6.17 2.98 15.07
N GLN A 53 -7.15 3.79 14.66
CA GLN A 53 -6.89 5.09 14.01
C GLN A 53 -6.43 6.20 14.97
N MET A 54 -6.48 5.99 16.28
CA MET A 54 -6.04 6.98 17.28
C MET A 54 -4.58 6.78 17.70
N CYS A 55 -4.18 5.54 18.04
CA CYS A 55 -2.82 5.26 18.50
C CYS A 55 -1.91 4.67 17.41
N LEU A 56 -2.47 4.13 16.32
CA LEU A 56 -1.74 3.50 15.20
C LEU A 56 -0.87 2.29 15.55
N ASP A 57 -0.88 1.86 16.81
CA ASP A 57 -0.03 0.79 17.36
C ASP A 57 -0.79 -0.51 17.64
N SER A 58 -2.01 -0.41 18.16
CA SER A 58 -2.79 -1.57 18.59
C SER A 58 -3.85 -1.98 17.55
N VAL A 59 -4.27 -3.24 17.62
CA VAL A 59 -5.40 -3.75 16.83
C VAL A 59 -6.69 -3.03 17.23
N ALA A 60 -7.56 -2.77 16.26
CA ALA A 60 -8.88 -2.22 16.47
C ALA A 60 -9.82 -3.32 16.96
N GLU A 61 -10.36 -3.11 18.15
CA GLU A 61 -11.28 -4.01 18.85
C GLU A 61 -12.70 -3.45 18.84
N THR A 62 -12.87 -2.20 18.44
CA THR A 62 -14.15 -1.49 18.47
C THR A 62 -14.41 -0.75 17.16
N ALA A 63 -15.67 -0.75 16.76
CA ALA A 63 -16.19 0.10 15.70
C ALA A 63 -17.22 1.07 16.26
N THR A 64 -17.15 2.30 15.78
CA THR A 64 -18.23 3.28 15.91
C THR A 64 -19.32 3.03 14.87
N PRO A 65 -20.57 3.48 15.07
CA PRO A 65 -21.65 3.33 14.08
C PRO A 65 -21.34 3.94 12.72
N CYS A 66 -20.45 4.94 12.69
CA CYS A 66 -19.98 5.58 11.46
C CYS A 66 -18.87 4.80 10.73
N GLY A 67 -18.43 3.65 11.25
CA GLY A 67 -17.47 2.75 10.61
C GLY A 67 -15.99 2.98 10.95
N HIS A 68 -15.67 3.96 11.81
CA HIS A 68 -14.28 4.18 12.25
C HIS A 68 -13.88 3.23 13.38
N LEU A 69 -12.62 2.80 13.35
CA LEU A 69 -12.09 1.67 14.11
C LEU A 69 -11.04 2.10 15.13
N TYR A 70 -11.19 1.61 16.37
CA TYR A 70 -10.35 1.99 17.50
C TYR A 70 -10.02 0.82 18.44
N CYS A 71 -8.93 0.97 19.19
CA CYS A 71 -8.60 0.11 20.32
C CYS A 71 -9.53 0.40 21.49
N TRP A 72 -9.85 -0.60 22.32
CA TRP A 72 -10.74 -0.38 23.46
C TRP A 72 -10.23 0.75 24.38
N ASN A 73 -8.94 0.74 24.70
CA ASN A 73 -8.33 1.74 25.57
C ASN A 73 -8.46 3.17 25.02
N CYS A 74 -8.33 3.31 23.70
CA CYS A 74 -8.35 4.58 22.97
C CYS A 74 -9.76 5.18 22.99
N ILE A 75 -10.77 4.38 22.64
CA ILE A 75 -12.16 4.84 22.59
C ILE A 75 -12.75 5.03 23.98
N ALA A 76 -12.39 4.17 24.95
CA ALA A 76 -12.82 4.29 26.34
C ALA A 76 -12.29 5.56 27.00
N HIS A 77 -11.05 5.97 26.71
CA HIS A 77 -10.50 7.24 27.19
C HIS A 77 -11.16 8.46 26.52
N TRP A 78 -11.66 8.31 25.31
CA TRP A 78 -12.29 9.41 24.55
C TRP A 78 -13.73 9.70 24.98
N MET A 79 -14.54 8.67 25.24
CA MET A 79 -15.97 8.79 25.51
C MET A 79 -16.42 9.71 26.67
N PRO A 80 -15.68 9.87 27.78
CA PRO A 80 -16.16 10.67 28.91
C PRO A 80 -16.52 12.10 28.50
N GLY A 81 -17.83 12.41 28.50
CA GLY A 81 -18.36 13.72 28.13
C GLY A 81 -18.35 14.03 26.62
N ARG A 82 -18.07 13.05 25.75
CA ARG A 82 -17.97 13.23 24.29
C ARG A 82 -18.85 12.21 23.56
N GLY A 83 -19.96 12.68 22.98
CA GLY A 83 -20.88 11.87 22.17
C GLY A 83 -20.61 11.96 20.66
N TYR A 84 -19.34 12.01 20.23
CA TYR A 84 -18.98 12.17 18.82
C TYR A 84 -17.69 11.46 18.45
N CYS A 85 -17.64 10.99 17.19
CA CYS A 85 -16.53 10.23 16.63
C CYS A 85 -15.23 11.05 16.59
N PRO A 86 -14.09 10.51 17.09
CA PRO A 86 -12.79 11.19 16.99
C PRO A 86 -12.39 11.54 15.55
N THR A 87 -12.74 10.69 14.57
CA THR A 87 -12.32 10.85 13.17
C THR A 87 -13.27 11.74 12.38
N CYS A 88 -14.56 11.42 12.33
CA CYS A 88 -15.53 12.16 11.49
C CYS A 88 -16.45 13.11 12.25
N ARG A 89 -16.37 13.15 13.59
CA ARG A 89 -17.24 13.96 14.46
C ARG A 89 -18.75 13.66 14.33
N GLY A 90 -19.11 12.54 13.71
CA GLY A 90 -20.48 12.05 13.70
C GLY A 90 -20.96 11.76 15.13
N PRO A 91 -22.20 12.17 15.50
CA PRO A 91 -22.73 11.93 16.83
C PRO A 91 -22.98 10.44 17.05
N PHE A 92 -22.65 9.93 18.23
CA PHE A 92 -22.99 8.57 18.66
C PHE A 92 -22.98 8.48 20.19
N ASP A 93 -23.81 7.59 20.74
CA ASP A 93 -23.81 7.28 22.16
C ASP A 93 -22.86 6.12 22.49
N ALA A 94 -22.33 6.10 23.71
CA ALA A 94 -21.43 5.05 24.20
C ALA A 94 -22.03 3.64 24.08
N SER A 95 -23.36 3.52 24.16
CA SER A 95 -24.10 2.27 23.98
C SER A 95 -24.10 1.74 22.54
N MET A 96 -23.71 2.56 21.55
CA MET A 96 -23.67 2.20 20.14
C MET A 96 -22.29 1.71 19.68
N ILE A 97 -21.33 1.57 20.59
CA ILE A 97 -20.02 0.99 20.27
C ILE A 97 -20.15 -0.51 20.09
N ILE A 98 -19.61 -1.01 18.97
CA ILE A 98 -19.65 -2.43 18.62
C ILE A 98 -18.26 -3.01 18.84
N HIS A 99 -18.16 -4.06 19.65
CA HIS A 99 -16.91 -4.78 19.84
C HIS A 99 -16.71 -5.81 18.71
N LEU A 100 -15.56 -5.79 18.06
CA LEU A 100 -15.16 -6.78 17.06
C LEU A 100 -14.56 -7.98 17.80
N MET A 101 -15.12 -9.17 17.60
CA MET A 101 -14.69 -10.42 18.27
C MET A 101 -14.05 -11.45 17.32
N ASN A 102 -13.68 -11.05 16.09
CA ASN A 102 -13.06 -11.98 15.15
C ASN A 102 -11.54 -12.03 15.39
N ARG A 103 -11.10 -13.05 16.12
CA ARG A 103 -9.69 -13.33 16.41
C ARG A 103 -9.16 -14.47 15.54
#